data_AF-A0A553HPQ6-F1
#
_entry.id   AF-A0A553HPQ6-F1
#
_cell.length_a   1.000
_cell.length_b   1.000
_cell.length_c   1.000
_cell.angle_alpha   90.00
_cell.angle_beta   90.00
_cell.angle_gamma   90.00
#
_symmetry.space_group_name_H-M   'P 1'
#
loop_
_entity.id
_entity.type
_entity.pdbx_description
1 polymer ?
#
loop_
_entity_poly.entity_id
_entity_poly.type
_entity_poly.pdbx_seq_one_letter_code
_entity_poly.pdbx_strand_id
1 'polypeptide(L)'
;MPSMALRDVQVEQNVTSPNAPDYLKKRKEEGKKQRRIHDGVFNIVTNSKRAASHSATTHLEVSRHSQGRSDKPAKMNVQRVGVRALQQVSRPNAFTQTVPRLMLASLQTRSVPRISPPPSTNSLQINNQSSPVSTEKVTPTEAQSLLASQRLHRPVAPHLSAYDYKQTWFSSSVWTRITGGGFTAALYVFSISYLAAPLTGWHLETASLAAAAGGLPLAVKGGLKFLLAWPFTFHLFNGTRHLVWDLAKGFNKPTIHAGNWGIWGASLVSALGITYFL
;
A
#
# COMPACT_ATOMS: atom_id res chain seq x y z
N MET A 1 -20.75 -15.31 9.49
CA MET A 1 -19.47 -15.76 8.89
C MET A 1 -18.81 -16.84 9.76
N PRO A 2 -18.95 -18.14 9.43
CA PRO A 2 -18.21 -19.21 10.11
C PRO A 2 -17.45 -20.16 9.15
N SER A 3 -17.03 -19.71 7.96
CA SER A 3 -16.48 -20.63 6.93
C SER A 3 -14.95 -20.75 6.91
N MET A 4 -14.19 -19.85 7.53
CA MET A 4 -12.72 -19.88 7.44
C MET A 4 -12.08 -20.85 8.43
N ALA A 5 -12.56 -20.86 9.68
CA ALA A 5 -12.03 -21.73 10.73
C ALA A 5 -12.20 -23.23 10.42
N LEU A 6 -13.34 -23.62 9.82
CA LEU A 6 -13.57 -25.02 9.44
C LEU A 6 -12.65 -25.48 8.30
N ARG A 7 -12.31 -24.58 7.36
CA ARG A 7 -11.37 -24.88 6.27
C ARG A 7 -9.95 -25.11 6.79
N ASP A 8 -9.51 -24.31 7.76
CA ASP A 8 -8.18 -24.45 8.35
C ASP A 8 -8.05 -25.76 9.15
N VAL A 9 -9.11 -26.14 9.88
CA VAL A 9 -9.16 -27.43 10.61
C VAL A 9 -9.15 -28.62 9.65
N GLN A 10 -9.91 -28.58 8.54
CA GLN A 10 -9.91 -29.66 7.54
C GLN A 10 -8.57 -29.78 6.78
N VAL A 11 -7.90 -28.66 6.51
CA VAL A 11 -6.55 -28.67 5.90
C VAL A 11 -5.53 -29.26 6.88
N GLU A 12 -5.61 -28.94 8.16
CA GLU A 12 -4.69 -29.45 9.18
C GLU A 12 -4.82 -30.96 9.38
N GLN A 13 -6.06 -31.49 9.37
CA GLN A 13 -6.32 -32.94 9.41
C GLN A 13 -5.81 -33.69 8.17
N ASN A 14 -5.90 -33.08 6.98
CA ASN A 14 -5.41 -33.70 5.74
C ASN A 14 -3.88 -33.74 5.64
N VAL A 15 -3.16 -32.81 6.29
CA VAL A 15 -1.68 -32.77 6.27
C VAL A 15 -1.05 -33.84 7.18
N THR A 16 -1.78 -34.35 8.18
CA THR A 16 -1.34 -35.44 9.07
C THR A 16 -1.54 -36.85 8.51
N SER A 17 -2.17 -36.98 7.34
CA SER A 17 -2.33 -38.27 6.65
C SER A 17 -0.98 -38.78 6.11
N PRO A 18 -0.65 -40.08 6.24
CA PRO A 18 0.61 -40.64 5.77
C PRO A 18 0.84 -40.46 4.26
N ASN A 19 -0.24 -40.29 3.47
CA ASN A 19 -0.20 -40.08 2.02
C ASN A 19 -0.34 -38.61 1.58
N ALA A 20 -0.13 -37.64 2.49
CA ALA A 20 -0.25 -36.23 2.12
C ALA A 20 0.81 -35.82 1.07
N PRO A 21 0.41 -35.12 -0.01
CA PRO A 21 1.33 -34.69 -1.07
C PRO A 21 2.36 -33.68 -0.55
N ASP A 22 3.59 -33.75 -1.06
CA ASP A 22 4.77 -33.04 -0.54
C ASP A 22 4.61 -31.52 -0.39
N TYR A 23 3.81 -30.90 -1.25
CA TYR A 23 3.56 -29.46 -1.18
C TYR A 23 2.82 -29.04 0.10
N LEU A 24 1.97 -29.92 0.67
CA LEU A 24 1.25 -29.66 1.92
C LEU A 24 2.17 -29.81 3.14
N LYS A 25 3.10 -30.78 3.11
CA LYS A 25 4.11 -30.97 4.17
C LYS A 25 5.05 -29.77 4.23
N LYS A 26 5.55 -29.31 3.06
CA LYS A 26 6.41 -28.13 2.94
C LYS A 26 5.73 -26.86 3.45
N ARG A 27 4.44 -26.66 3.14
CA ARG A 27 3.65 -25.52 3.63
C ARG A 27 3.52 -25.51 5.17
N LYS A 28 3.37 -26.68 5.80
CA LYS A 28 3.30 -26.82 7.26
C LYS A 28 4.65 -26.49 7.92
N GLU A 29 5.75 -26.91 7.32
CA GLU A 29 7.10 -26.57 7.80
C GLU A 29 7.40 -25.07 7.68
N GLU A 30 7.04 -24.45 6.56
CA GLU A 30 7.19 -23.00 6.36
C GLU A 30 6.35 -22.20 7.37
N GLY A 31 5.11 -22.62 7.63
CA GLY A 31 4.27 -22.02 8.68
C GLY A 31 4.84 -22.20 10.10
N LYS A 32 5.45 -23.35 10.40
CA LYS A 32 6.13 -23.60 11.69
C LYS A 32 7.42 -22.78 11.83
N LYS A 33 8.13 -22.52 10.73
CA LYS A 33 9.30 -21.63 10.68
C LYS A 33 8.89 -20.17 10.91
N GLN A 34 7.80 -19.71 10.29
CA GLN A 34 7.27 -18.35 10.51
C GLN A 34 6.80 -18.11 11.94
N ARG A 35 6.10 -19.08 12.57
CA ARG A 35 5.73 -18.97 13.98
C ARG A 35 6.95 -18.88 14.90
N ARG A 36 7.97 -19.72 14.68
CA ARG A 36 9.23 -19.63 15.45
C ARG A 36 9.95 -18.29 15.31
N ILE A 37 9.89 -17.66 14.13
CA ILE A 37 10.46 -16.32 13.92
C ILE A 37 9.65 -15.27 14.70
N HIS A 38 8.32 -15.36 14.67
CA HIS A 38 7.46 -14.43 15.40
C HIS A 38 7.66 -14.53 16.92
N ASP A 39 7.72 -15.75 17.45
CA ASP A 39 7.93 -16.00 18.88
C ASP A 39 9.35 -15.59 19.33
N GLY A 40 10.36 -15.80 18.47
CA GLY A 40 11.73 -15.34 18.70
C GLY A 40 11.84 -13.81 18.74
N VAL A 41 11.16 -13.11 17.83
CA VAL A 41 11.12 -11.63 17.82
C VAL A 41 10.39 -11.09 19.03
N PHE A 42 9.29 -11.73 19.45
CA PHE A 42 8.55 -11.33 20.65
C PHE A 42 9.42 -11.45 21.92
N ASN A 43 10.19 -12.55 22.05
CA ASN A 43 11.10 -12.75 23.19
C ASN A 43 12.30 -11.77 23.21
N ILE A 44 12.78 -11.34 22.04
CA ILE A 44 13.85 -10.33 21.97
C ILE A 44 13.33 -8.95 22.39
N VAL A 45 12.12 -8.58 21.98
CA VAL A 45 11.50 -7.29 22.33
C VAL A 45 11.16 -7.22 23.82
N THR A 46 10.66 -8.31 24.42
CA THR A 46 10.35 -8.34 25.86
C THR A 46 11.61 -8.30 26.72
N ASN A 47 12.68 -9.00 26.34
CA ASN A 47 13.96 -8.94 27.05
C ASN A 47 14.66 -7.57 26.91
N SER A 48 14.56 -6.92 25.75
CA SER A 48 15.10 -5.57 25.55
C SER A 48 14.40 -4.52 26.44
N LYS A 49 13.08 -4.61 26.60
CA LYS A 49 12.34 -3.72 27.52
C LYS A 49 12.68 -3.97 28.99
N ARG A 50 12.95 -5.22 29.37
CA ARG A 50 13.38 -5.58 30.74
C ARG A 50 14.80 -5.08 31.04
N ALA A 51 15.73 -5.19 30.09
CA ALA A 51 17.09 -4.66 30.21
C ALA A 51 17.11 -3.11 30.32
N ALA A 52 16.25 -2.41 29.58
CA ALA A 52 16.12 -0.96 29.67
C ALA A 52 15.56 -0.50 31.04
N SER A 53 14.70 -1.30 31.69
CA SER A 53 14.17 -0.98 33.02
C SER A 53 15.20 -1.15 34.16
N HIS A 54 16.19 -2.03 34.01
CA HIS A 54 17.25 -2.19 35.01
C HIS A 54 18.36 -1.13 34.88
N SER A 55 18.60 -0.60 33.68
CA SER A 55 19.64 0.41 33.43
C SER A 55 19.25 1.84 33.86
N ALA A 56 17.97 2.09 34.15
CA ALA A 56 17.47 3.38 34.61
C ALA A 56 17.63 3.63 36.13
N THR A 57 18.11 2.62 36.87
CA THR A 57 18.23 2.66 38.35
C THR A 57 19.66 2.86 38.87
N THR A 58 20.66 3.06 38.01
CA THR A 58 22.09 3.13 38.40
C THR A 58 22.82 4.42 37.99
N HIS A 59 22.13 5.49 37.64
CA HIS A 59 22.77 6.79 37.33
C HIS A 59 22.37 7.90 38.32
N LEU A 60 22.79 7.73 39.58
CA LEU A 60 22.98 8.82 40.55
C LEU A 60 24.19 8.49 41.42
N GLU A 61 25.40 8.44 40.84
CA GLU A 61 26.62 8.53 41.64
C GLU A 61 27.85 8.85 40.75
N VAL A 62 28.71 9.72 41.29
CA VAL A 62 30.14 9.91 41.01
C VAL A 62 30.56 10.81 39.84
N SER A 63 31.17 11.90 40.30
CA SER A 63 31.97 12.93 39.67
C SER A 63 33.46 12.53 39.58
N ARG A 64 34.18 13.19 38.65
CA ARG A 64 35.64 13.46 38.59
C ARG A 64 36.59 12.55 37.78
N HIS A 65 37.59 13.27 37.23
CA HIS A 65 38.92 12.87 36.72
C HIS A 65 38.92 12.24 35.31
N SER A 66 39.63 12.73 34.29
CA SER A 66 41.04 13.15 34.12
C SER A 66 41.63 12.19 33.07
N GLN A 67 42.09 12.70 31.93
CA GLN A 67 43.12 12.14 31.01
C GLN A 67 42.97 12.83 29.64
N GLY A 68 44.00 13.22 28.88
CA GLY A 68 45.41 12.86 28.95
C GLY A 68 45.80 11.91 27.80
N ARG A 69 46.18 12.49 26.65
CA ARG A 69 47.32 12.13 25.76
C ARG A 69 47.39 10.77 25.00
N SER A 70 47.78 10.92 23.72
CA SER A 70 48.68 10.10 22.86
C SER A 70 48.24 8.82 22.12
N ASP A 71 48.52 8.90 20.81
CA ASP A 71 49.34 7.97 19.98
C ASP A 71 48.70 6.84 19.14
N LYS A 72 48.62 7.15 17.83
CA LYS A 72 49.15 6.45 16.64
C LYS A 72 48.59 5.07 16.17
N PRO A 73 48.75 4.77 14.85
CA PRO A 73 47.87 3.85 14.11
C PRO A 73 48.52 2.50 13.71
N ALA A 74 47.68 1.49 13.46
CA ALA A 74 48.12 0.19 12.92
C ALA A 74 47.27 -0.30 11.73
N LYS A 75 47.93 -0.28 10.56
CA LYS A 75 48.17 -1.41 9.63
C LYS A 75 47.03 -2.38 9.28
N MET A 76 46.57 -2.23 8.02
CA MET A 76 46.51 -3.21 6.92
C MET A 76 46.27 -4.70 7.25
N ASN A 77 45.22 -5.29 6.66
CA ASN A 77 45.38 -6.61 6.05
C ASN A 77 44.49 -6.82 4.81
N VAL A 78 45.10 -7.46 3.83
CA VAL A 78 44.66 -7.72 2.46
C VAL A 78 44.15 -9.17 2.37
N GLN A 79 43.41 -9.45 1.28
CA GLN A 79 43.06 -10.77 0.72
C GLN A 79 41.92 -11.57 1.38
N ARG A 80 40.85 -11.78 0.60
CA ARG A 80 40.57 -13.08 -0.03
C ARG A 80 39.66 -12.92 -1.26
N VAL A 81 40.24 -13.23 -2.42
CA VAL A 81 39.59 -13.48 -3.71
C VAL A 81 38.89 -14.84 -3.64
N GLY A 82 37.77 -14.99 -4.35
CA GLY A 82 37.48 -16.31 -4.92
C GLY A 82 36.01 -16.71 -5.12
N VAL A 83 35.65 -16.80 -6.40
CA VAL A 83 34.89 -17.91 -6.99
C VAL A 83 33.41 -18.02 -6.62
N ARG A 84 32.53 -17.44 -7.46
CA ARG A 84 31.29 -18.09 -7.96
C ARG A 84 30.79 -17.37 -9.23
N ALA A 85 31.49 -17.61 -10.33
CA ALA A 85 30.89 -17.58 -11.65
C ALA A 85 30.62 -19.03 -12.07
N LEU A 86 29.66 -19.21 -12.99
CA LEU A 86 29.30 -20.45 -13.69
C LEU A 86 28.37 -21.39 -12.92
N GLN A 87 27.06 -21.13 -13.07
CA GLN A 87 26.07 -22.13 -13.49
C GLN A 87 24.72 -21.42 -13.63
N GLN A 88 24.30 -21.12 -14.87
CA GLN A 88 22.95 -21.47 -15.32
C GLN A 88 22.82 -21.24 -16.83
N VAL A 89 22.89 -22.38 -17.51
CA VAL A 89 22.63 -22.63 -18.92
C VAL A 89 21.11 -22.54 -19.16
N SER A 90 20.78 -21.86 -20.26
CA SER A 90 19.64 -22.08 -21.17
C SER A 90 18.36 -22.71 -20.62
N ARG A 91 17.27 -21.92 -20.58
CA ARG A 91 15.90 -22.43 -20.60
C ARG A 91 15.12 -21.74 -21.72
N PRO A 92 14.50 -22.49 -22.65
CA PRO A 92 13.67 -21.89 -23.68
C PRO A 92 12.35 -21.36 -23.11
N ASN A 93 11.92 -20.22 -23.65
CA ASN A 93 10.61 -19.61 -23.43
C ASN A 93 9.48 -20.60 -23.70
N ALA A 94 8.72 -20.97 -22.67
CA ALA A 94 7.41 -21.61 -22.82
C ALA A 94 6.33 -20.58 -22.49
N PHE A 95 5.96 -19.80 -23.51
CA PHE A 95 4.77 -18.95 -23.52
C PHE A 95 3.55 -19.86 -23.69
N THR A 96 2.83 -20.14 -22.59
CA THR A 96 1.47 -20.69 -22.67
C THR A 96 0.56 -19.94 -21.70
N GLN A 97 0.05 -18.80 -22.16
CA GLN A 97 -1.07 -18.14 -21.50
C GLN A 97 -2.36 -18.88 -21.88
N THR A 98 -2.86 -19.67 -20.93
CA THR A 98 -4.22 -20.22 -20.96
C THR A 98 -5.18 -19.06 -20.66
N VAL A 99 -5.93 -18.60 -21.67
CA VAL A 99 -7.04 -17.67 -21.48
C VAL A 99 -8.34 -18.46 -21.27
N PRO A 100 -9.02 -18.36 -20.12
CA PRO A 100 -10.39 -18.85 -20.03
C PRO A 100 -11.33 -17.78 -20.60
N ARG A 101 -11.94 -18.10 -21.75
CA ARG A 101 -13.02 -17.32 -22.38
C ARG A 101 -14.30 -17.49 -21.55
N LEU A 102 -14.96 -16.37 -21.27
CA LEU A 102 -16.27 -16.26 -20.61
C LEU A 102 -17.31 -17.23 -21.20
N MET A 103 -18.08 -17.89 -20.34
CA MET A 103 -19.44 -18.32 -20.68
C MET A 103 -20.45 -17.74 -19.69
N LEU A 104 -21.32 -16.90 -20.24
CA LEU A 104 -22.56 -16.41 -19.66
C LEU A 104 -23.60 -17.52 -19.86
N ALA A 105 -24.08 -18.14 -18.78
CA ALA A 105 -25.18 -19.09 -18.83
C ALA A 105 -26.30 -18.62 -17.89
N SER A 106 -27.42 -18.24 -18.50
CA SER A 106 -28.69 -17.92 -17.84
C SER A 106 -29.31 -19.17 -17.23
N LEU A 107 -29.41 -19.23 -15.89
CA LEU A 107 -30.13 -20.29 -15.20
C LEU A 107 -31.61 -19.88 -15.02
N GLN A 108 -32.48 -20.39 -15.91
CA GLN A 108 -33.91 -20.48 -15.66
C GLN A 108 -34.17 -21.73 -14.80
N THR A 109 -34.71 -21.53 -13.60
CA THR A 109 -35.11 -22.61 -12.70
C THR A 109 -36.51 -23.11 -13.09
N ARG A 110 -36.62 -24.35 -13.58
CA ARG A 110 -37.89 -25.07 -13.64
C ARG A 110 -37.72 -26.45 -13.01
N SER A 111 -38.45 -26.67 -11.92
CA SER A 111 -38.47 -27.87 -11.09
C SER A 111 -39.55 -28.85 -11.54
N VAL A 112 -39.17 -30.10 -11.86
CA VAL A 112 -40.03 -31.31 -11.76
C VAL A 112 -39.12 -32.55 -11.56
N PRO A 113 -39.40 -33.47 -10.62
CA PRO A 113 -38.64 -34.71 -10.46
C PRO A 113 -39.37 -35.92 -11.09
N ARG A 114 -38.69 -36.75 -11.87
CA ARG A 114 -39.06 -38.18 -12.02
C ARG A 114 -37.87 -39.04 -12.47
N ILE A 115 -37.87 -40.23 -11.89
CA ILE A 115 -36.86 -41.29 -11.77
C ILE A 115 -36.70 -42.10 -13.07
N SER A 116 -35.45 -42.29 -13.53
CA SER A 116 -35.04 -43.43 -14.39
C SER A 116 -33.49 -43.55 -14.41
N PRO A 117 -32.93 -44.77 -14.54
CA PRO A 117 -31.51 -45.06 -14.32
C PRO A 117 -30.62 -44.54 -15.47
N PRO A 118 -29.34 -44.19 -15.23
CA PRO A 118 -28.47 -43.72 -16.30
C PRO A 118 -27.95 -44.88 -17.16
N PRO A 119 -28.17 -44.90 -18.48
CA PRO A 119 -27.39 -45.72 -19.38
C PRO A 119 -26.07 -45.01 -19.72
N SER A 120 -25.02 -45.84 -19.85
CA SER A 120 -23.85 -45.66 -20.71
C SER A 120 -23.03 -44.37 -20.58
N THR A 121 -21.84 -44.52 -20.01
CA THR A 121 -20.60 -43.80 -20.32
C THR A 121 -20.72 -42.70 -21.39
N ASN A 122 -20.93 -41.46 -20.94
CA ASN A 122 -20.63 -40.28 -21.75
C ASN A 122 -19.11 -40.24 -21.97
N SER A 123 -18.64 -40.90 -23.03
CA SER A 123 -17.30 -40.63 -23.54
C SER A 123 -17.29 -39.15 -23.91
N LEU A 124 -16.57 -38.34 -23.12
CA LEU A 124 -16.25 -36.96 -23.45
C LEU A 124 -15.57 -36.98 -24.81
N GLN A 125 -16.34 -36.74 -25.86
CA GLN A 125 -15.85 -36.65 -27.22
C GLN A 125 -15.09 -35.32 -27.28
N ILE A 126 -13.80 -35.38 -26.93
CA ILE A 126 -12.88 -34.25 -27.06
C ILE A 126 -12.78 -33.98 -28.56
N ASN A 127 -13.62 -33.06 -29.04
CA ASN A 127 -13.66 -32.65 -30.42
C ASN A 127 -12.38 -31.85 -30.67
N ASN A 128 -11.35 -32.56 -31.15
CA ASN A 128 -10.05 -32.00 -31.50
C ASN A 128 -10.20 -31.22 -32.81
N GLN A 129 -10.95 -30.12 -32.78
CA GLN A 129 -11.07 -29.19 -33.89
C GLN A 129 -9.78 -28.38 -33.97
N SER A 130 -8.79 -28.92 -34.67
CA SER A 130 -7.65 -28.14 -35.13
C SER A 130 -8.12 -27.22 -36.25
N SER A 131 -8.65 -26.05 -35.91
CA SER A 131 -8.97 -25.04 -36.92
C SER A 131 -7.68 -24.61 -37.62
N PRO A 132 -7.59 -24.69 -38.96
CA PRO A 132 -6.44 -24.20 -39.68
C PRO A 132 -6.33 -22.69 -39.47
N VAL A 133 -5.26 -22.25 -38.80
CA VAL A 133 -4.96 -20.82 -38.65
C VAL A 133 -4.41 -20.33 -39.99
N SER A 134 -5.26 -19.68 -40.79
CA SER A 134 -4.84 -19.03 -42.02
C SER A 134 -4.07 -17.75 -41.70
N THR A 135 -2.84 -17.64 -42.18
CA THR A 135 -2.02 -16.44 -42.04
C THR A 135 -1.99 -15.68 -43.34
N GLU A 136 -2.43 -14.42 -43.32
CA GLU A 136 -2.32 -13.50 -44.44
C GLU A 136 -0.95 -12.79 -44.41
N LYS A 137 -0.33 -12.57 -45.57
CA LYS A 137 0.89 -11.75 -45.67
C LYS A 137 0.48 -10.30 -45.72
N VAL A 138 0.81 -9.56 -44.66
CA VAL A 138 0.41 -8.16 -44.48
C VAL A 138 1.63 -7.26 -44.64
N THR A 139 1.47 -6.10 -45.27
CA THR A 139 2.57 -5.12 -45.36
C THR A 139 2.90 -4.55 -43.97
N PRO A 140 4.13 -4.05 -43.72
CA PRO A 140 4.51 -3.52 -42.41
C PRO A 140 3.60 -2.39 -41.92
N THR A 141 3.08 -1.57 -42.84
CA THR A 141 2.15 -0.46 -42.54
C THR A 141 0.77 -0.93 -42.13
N GLU A 142 0.22 -1.92 -42.83
CA GLU A 142 -1.07 -2.53 -42.49
C GLU A 142 -0.99 -3.33 -41.18
N ALA A 143 0.13 -4.01 -40.92
CA ALA A 143 0.35 -4.69 -39.65
C ALA A 143 0.32 -3.70 -38.48
N GLN A 144 0.91 -2.50 -38.64
CA GLN A 144 0.87 -1.47 -37.62
C GLN A 144 -0.54 -0.92 -37.39
N SER A 145 -1.31 -0.67 -38.45
CA SER A 145 -2.69 -0.17 -38.34
C SER A 145 -3.60 -1.20 -37.67
N LEU A 146 -3.46 -2.49 -38.00
CA LEU A 146 -4.18 -3.59 -37.33
C LEU A 146 -3.80 -3.72 -35.85
N LEU A 147 -2.52 -3.62 -35.51
CA LEU A 147 -2.11 -3.64 -34.10
C LEU A 147 -2.63 -2.40 -33.35
N ALA A 148 -2.70 -1.23 -33.99
CA ALA A 148 -3.28 -0.04 -33.40
C ALA A 148 -4.79 -0.22 -33.16
N SER A 149 -5.53 -0.75 -34.14
CA SER A 149 -6.97 -1.02 -33.99
C SER A 149 -7.25 -2.07 -32.91
N GLN A 150 -6.41 -3.09 -32.79
CA GLN A 150 -6.49 -4.06 -31.70
C GLN A 150 -6.19 -3.45 -30.33
N ARG A 151 -5.25 -2.51 -30.21
CA ARG A 151 -4.91 -1.86 -28.93
C ARG A 151 -6.08 -1.05 -28.37
N LEU A 152 -6.94 -0.48 -29.22
CA LEU A 152 -8.15 0.24 -28.81
C LEU A 152 -9.17 -0.67 -28.10
N HIS A 153 -9.20 -1.96 -28.44
CA HIS A 153 -10.14 -2.93 -27.87
C HIS A 153 -9.59 -3.68 -26.64
N ARG A 154 -8.36 -3.37 -26.20
CA ARG A 154 -7.80 -4.00 -25.01
C ARG A 154 -8.41 -3.35 -23.76
N PRO A 155 -9.09 -4.11 -22.89
CA PRO A 155 -9.63 -3.54 -21.67
C PRO A 155 -8.48 -3.09 -20.77
N VAL A 156 -8.67 -1.94 -20.12
CA VAL A 156 -7.76 -1.48 -19.06
C VAL A 156 -8.06 -2.30 -17.80
N ALA A 157 -7.04 -2.92 -17.23
CA ALA A 157 -7.20 -3.67 -15.97
C ALA A 157 -7.68 -2.73 -14.85
N PRO A 158 -8.55 -3.21 -13.93
CA PRO A 158 -9.01 -2.38 -12.83
C PRO A 158 -7.82 -2.00 -11.94
N HIS A 159 -7.64 -0.71 -11.68
CA HIS A 159 -6.53 -0.18 -10.87
C HIS A 159 -7.05 0.25 -9.48
N LEU A 160 -7.62 1.44 -9.36
CA LEU A 160 -8.02 2.01 -8.07
C LEU A 160 -9.15 1.21 -7.39
N SER A 161 -10.03 0.59 -8.18
CA SER A 161 -11.14 -0.22 -7.69
C SER A 161 -10.72 -1.60 -7.19
N ALA A 162 -9.55 -2.10 -7.61
CA ALA A 162 -9.05 -3.42 -7.22
C ALA A 162 -8.00 -3.38 -6.09
N TYR A 163 -7.40 -2.22 -5.81
CA TYR A 163 -6.41 -2.06 -4.74
C TYR A 163 -7.04 -1.91 -3.36
N ASP A 164 -6.29 -2.29 -2.32
CA ASP A 164 -6.68 -2.10 -0.92
C ASP A 164 -6.89 -0.60 -0.62
N TYR A 165 -8.11 -0.27 -0.18
CA TYR A 165 -8.51 1.08 0.19
C TYR A 165 -7.59 1.71 1.25
N LYS A 166 -7.03 0.91 2.17
CA LYS A 166 -6.09 1.38 3.20
C LYS A 166 -4.83 2.00 2.61
N GLN A 167 -4.33 1.42 1.52
CA GLN A 167 -3.12 1.90 0.86
C GLN A 167 -3.40 3.07 -0.09
N THR A 168 -4.57 3.07 -0.73
CA THR A 168 -4.94 4.14 -1.67
C THR A 168 -5.40 5.41 -0.97
N TRP A 169 -6.30 5.30 0.00
CA TRP A 169 -6.97 6.46 0.63
C TRP A 169 -6.39 6.85 1.98
N PHE A 170 -5.87 5.92 2.78
CA PHE A 170 -5.28 6.25 4.08
C PHE A 170 -3.74 6.42 4.05
N SER A 171 -3.16 6.33 2.85
CA SER A 171 -1.79 6.78 2.61
C SER A 171 -1.73 8.30 2.53
N SER A 172 -0.67 8.89 3.11
CA SER A 172 -0.52 10.34 3.13
C SER A 172 -0.34 11.00 1.76
N SER A 173 0.01 10.22 0.73
CA SER A 173 0.29 10.72 -0.63
C SER A 173 -0.94 11.29 -1.35
N VAL A 174 -2.12 10.69 -1.22
CA VAL A 174 -3.34 11.25 -1.86
C VAL A 174 -3.76 12.54 -1.16
N TRP A 175 -3.69 12.55 0.16
CA TRP A 175 -4.08 13.69 0.97
C TRP A 175 -3.15 14.88 0.78
N THR A 176 -1.84 14.68 0.57
CA THR A 176 -0.95 15.82 0.26
C THR A 176 -1.34 16.51 -1.04
N ARG A 177 -1.88 15.78 -2.02
CA ARG A 177 -2.38 16.37 -3.27
C ARG A 177 -3.71 17.08 -3.04
N ILE A 178 -4.63 16.46 -2.30
CA ILE A 178 -5.94 17.06 -1.99
C ILE A 178 -5.77 18.34 -1.18
N THR A 179 -4.96 18.32 -0.11
CA THR A 179 -4.74 19.50 0.73
C THR A 179 -3.99 20.59 -0.03
N GLY A 180 -2.95 20.23 -0.79
CA GLY A 180 -2.20 21.19 -1.61
C GLY A 180 -3.06 21.83 -2.70
N GLY A 181 -3.75 21.00 -3.49
CA GLY A 181 -4.68 21.48 -4.52
C GLY A 181 -5.84 22.28 -3.95
N GLY A 182 -6.36 21.90 -2.78
CA GLY A 182 -7.38 22.64 -2.05
C GLY A 182 -6.92 24.05 -1.67
N PHE A 183 -5.70 24.21 -1.13
CA PHE A 183 -5.15 25.54 -0.83
C PHE A 183 -4.87 26.36 -2.08
N THR A 184 -4.31 25.75 -3.12
CA THR A 184 -4.08 26.46 -4.39
C THR A 184 -5.40 26.94 -4.99
N ALA A 185 -6.43 26.10 -5.00
CA ALA A 185 -7.76 26.49 -5.47
C ALA A 185 -8.36 27.61 -4.62
N ALA A 186 -8.29 27.49 -3.28
CA ALA A 186 -8.79 28.52 -2.37
C ALA A 186 -8.08 29.86 -2.58
N LEU A 187 -6.75 29.85 -2.73
CA LEU A 187 -5.95 31.04 -3.02
C LEU A 187 -6.38 31.70 -4.33
N TYR A 188 -6.54 30.93 -5.41
CA TYR A 188 -6.96 31.48 -6.70
C TYR A 188 -8.39 32.01 -6.68
N VAL A 189 -9.32 31.27 -6.08
CA VAL A 189 -10.71 31.73 -5.95
C VAL A 189 -10.76 33.04 -5.17
N PHE A 190 -10.06 33.12 -4.02
CA PHE A 190 -10.00 34.35 -3.25
C PHE A 190 -9.35 35.50 -4.03
N SER A 191 -8.22 35.26 -4.69
CA SER A 191 -7.50 36.30 -5.43
C SER A 191 -8.32 36.87 -6.60
N ILE A 192 -8.97 35.99 -7.37
CA ILE A 192 -9.83 36.41 -8.48
C ILE A 192 -11.08 37.13 -7.95
N SER A 193 -11.69 36.63 -6.88
CA SER A 193 -12.86 37.28 -6.27
C SER A 193 -12.51 38.65 -5.71
N TYR A 194 -11.33 38.79 -5.09
CA TYR A 194 -10.83 40.06 -4.59
C TYR A 194 -10.60 41.06 -5.72
N LEU A 195 -10.04 40.62 -6.86
CA LEU A 195 -9.90 41.47 -8.04
C LEU A 195 -11.24 41.87 -8.66
N ALA A 196 -12.24 40.98 -8.63
CA ALA A 196 -13.59 41.24 -9.12
C ALA A 196 -14.46 42.05 -8.14
N ALA A 197 -14.01 42.23 -6.89
CA ALA A 197 -14.79 42.84 -5.83
C ALA A 197 -15.31 44.26 -6.17
N PRO A 198 -14.51 45.18 -6.76
CA PRO A 198 -14.98 46.51 -7.12
C PRO A 198 -16.04 46.51 -8.23
N LEU A 199 -16.03 45.50 -9.11
CA LEU A 199 -16.97 45.39 -10.24
C LEU A 199 -18.31 44.77 -9.82
N THR A 200 -18.28 43.94 -8.78
CA THR A 200 -19.45 43.20 -8.28
C THR A 200 -20.09 43.84 -7.05
N GLY A 201 -19.41 44.80 -6.43
CA GLY A 201 -19.81 45.37 -5.14
C GLY A 201 -19.56 44.43 -3.96
N TRP A 202 -18.76 43.37 -4.12
CA TRP A 202 -18.41 42.47 -3.02
C TRP A 202 -17.46 43.15 -2.03
N HIS A 203 -17.69 42.92 -0.73
CA HIS A 203 -16.84 43.45 0.33
C HIS A 203 -15.91 42.35 0.86
N LEU A 204 -14.76 42.16 0.20
CA LEU A 204 -13.73 41.17 0.58
C LEU A 204 -12.58 41.74 1.40
N GLU A 205 -12.73 42.98 1.88
CA GLU A 205 -11.80 43.65 2.77
C GLU A 205 -11.75 42.96 4.14
N THR A 206 -10.60 43.03 4.81
CA THR A 206 -10.36 42.39 6.11
C THR A 206 -11.43 42.72 7.16
N ALA A 207 -11.92 43.96 7.20
CA ALA A 207 -12.95 44.39 8.15
C ALA A 207 -14.28 43.66 7.93
N SER A 208 -14.71 43.52 6.67
CA SER A 208 -15.96 42.83 6.30
C SER A 208 -15.87 41.34 6.57
N LEU A 209 -14.73 40.71 6.24
CA LEU A 209 -14.48 39.30 6.57
C LEU A 209 -14.46 39.06 8.08
N ALA A 210 -13.82 39.94 8.85
CA ALA A 210 -13.77 39.84 10.31
C ALA A 210 -15.17 40.01 10.94
N ALA A 211 -15.98 40.95 10.44
CA ALA A 211 -17.36 41.11 10.88
C ALA A 211 -18.21 39.88 10.55
N ALA A 212 -18.09 39.34 9.32
CA ALA A 212 -18.78 38.13 8.91
C ALA A 212 -18.39 36.92 9.78
N ALA A 213 -17.09 36.72 10.01
CA ALA A 213 -16.60 35.67 10.91
C ALA A 213 -17.02 35.90 12.37
N GLY A 214 -17.10 37.17 12.79
CA GLY A 214 -17.56 37.60 14.11
C GLY A 214 -19.03 37.23 14.39
N GLY A 215 -19.88 37.29 13.37
CA GLY A 215 -21.31 36.96 13.47
C GLY A 215 -21.65 35.46 13.47
N LEU A 216 -20.70 34.58 13.16
CA LEU A 216 -20.97 33.14 13.08
C LEU A 216 -21.18 32.49 14.47
N PRO A 217 -21.95 31.40 14.58
CA PRO A 217 -22.01 30.59 15.80
C PRO A 217 -20.64 30.00 16.15
N LEU A 218 -20.37 29.80 17.45
CA LEU A 218 -19.07 29.30 17.92
C LEU A 218 -18.66 27.97 17.26
N ALA A 219 -19.60 27.04 17.10
CA ALA A 219 -19.36 25.76 16.45
C ALA A 219 -18.92 25.93 14.98
N VAL A 220 -19.53 26.87 14.25
CA VAL A 220 -19.18 27.15 12.85
C VAL A 220 -17.80 27.80 12.76
N LYS A 221 -17.48 28.75 13.66
CA LYS A 221 -16.14 29.36 13.73
C LYS A 221 -15.07 28.30 13.98
N GLY A 222 -15.28 27.44 14.98
CA GLY A 222 -14.37 26.35 15.30
C GLY A 222 -14.21 25.36 14.13
N GLY A 223 -15.32 25.00 13.48
CA GLY A 223 -15.32 24.15 12.30
C GLY A 223 -14.52 24.75 11.13
N LEU A 224 -14.72 26.02 10.81
CA LEU A 224 -13.97 26.71 9.75
C LEU A 224 -12.49 26.84 10.07
N LYS A 225 -12.15 27.22 11.31
CA LYS A 225 -10.76 27.26 11.80
C LYS A 225 -10.09 25.90 11.63
N PHE A 226 -10.75 24.82 12.06
CA PHE A 226 -10.21 23.47 11.91
C PHE A 226 -10.09 23.03 10.45
N LEU A 227 -11.10 23.34 9.63
CA LEU A 227 -11.12 23.01 8.20
C LEU A 227 -9.98 23.68 7.44
N LEU A 228 -9.50 24.84 7.89
CA LEU A 228 -8.31 25.49 7.36
C LEU A 228 -7.02 24.95 8.02
N ALA A 229 -7.01 24.78 9.34
CA ALA A 229 -5.82 24.40 10.10
C ALA A 229 -5.36 22.95 9.81
N TRP A 230 -6.30 22.01 9.67
CA TRP A 230 -5.94 20.60 9.49
C TRP A 230 -5.30 20.30 8.13
N PRO A 231 -5.89 20.70 6.99
CA PRO A 231 -5.22 20.55 5.71
C PRO A 231 -3.85 21.22 5.68
N PHE A 232 -3.69 22.38 6.32
CA PHE A 232 -2.43 23.13 6.34
C PHE A 232 -1.34 22.35 7.09
N THR A 233 -1.62 21.96 8.33
CA THR A 233 -0.68 21.19 9.16
C THR A 233 -0.38 19.81 8.58
N PHE A 234 -1.38 19.14 7.99
CA PHE A 234 -1.17 17.88 7.27
C PHE A 234 -0.22 18.06 6.09
N HIS A 235 -0.46 19.06 5.23
CA HIS A 235 0.38 19.33 4.07
C HIS A 235 1.81 19.70 4.48
N LEU A 236 1.96 20.49 5.54
CA LEU A 236 3.24 20.87 6.11
C LEU A 236 4.03 19.64 6.58
N PHE A 237 3.46 18.81 7.47
CA PHE A 237 4.17 17.65 8.01
C PHE A 237 4.42 16.54 6.99
N ASN A 238 3.48 16.31 6.06
CA ASN A 238 3.74 15.38 4.98
C ASN A 238 4.77 15.94 3.97
N GLY A 239 4.75 17.24 3.71
CA GLY A 239 5.73 17.93 2.89
C GLY A 239 7.15 17.82 3.45
N THR A 240 7.34 18.04 4.76
CA THR A 240 8.66 17.85 5.39
C THR A 240 9.14 16.40 5.29
N ARG A 241 8.25 15.41 5.44
CA ARG A 241 8.60 14.01 5.16
C ARG A 241 9.02 13.79 3.70
N HIS A 242 8.33 14.40 2.73
CA HIS A 242 8.73 14.31 1.32
C HIS A 242 10.14 14.87 1.11
N LEU A 243 10.48 16.01 1.72
CA LEU A 243 11.84 16.56 1.67
C LEU A 243 12.87 15.60 2.29
N VAL A 244 12.54 14.92 3.38
CA VAL A 244 13.42 13.87 3.97
C VAL A 244 13.59 12.69 3.01
N TRP A 245 12.52 12.31 2.28
CA TRP A 245 12.57 11.28 1.26
C TRP A 245 13.37 11.68 0.03
N ASP A 246 13.36 12.94 -0.36
CA ASP A 246 14.20 13.47 -1.44
C ASP A 246 15.70 13.34 -1.11
N LEU A 247 16.03 13.33 0.19
CA LEU A 247 17.39 13.02 0.70
C LEU A 247 17.68 11.51 0.78
N ALA A 248 16.85 10.65 0.18
CA ALA A 248 16.97 9.19 0.19
C ALA A 248 16.93 8.54 1.60
N LYS A 249 16.32 9.20 2.60
CA LYS A 249 16.25 8.71 3.99
C LYS A 249 14.87 8.13 4.33
N GLY A 250 14.83 7.07 5.15
CA GLY A 250 13.57 6.58 5.74
C GLY A 250 12.68 5.72 4.82
N PHE A 251 13.25 5.02 3.85
CA PHE A 251 12.53 4.15 2.89
C PHE A 251 12.28 2.72 3.37
N ASN A 252 12.72 2.35 4.58
CA ASN A 252 12.39 1.06 5.15
C ASN A 252 10.89 1.01 5.52
N LYS A 253 10.21 -0.08 5.14
CA LYS A 253 8.77 -0.29 5.38
C LYS A 253 8.27 0.09 6.78
N PRO A 254 8.90 -0.36 7.89
CA PRO A 254 8.41 0.00 9.23
C PRO A 254 8.42 1.51 9.49
N THR A 255 9.46 2.24 9.05
CA THR A 255 9.52 3.70 9.18
C THR A 255 8.47 4.39 8.33
N ILE A 256 8.21 3.90 7.11
CA ILE A 256 7.15 4.44 6.25
C ILE A 256 5.79 4.30 6.94
N HIS A 257 5.49 3.13 7.52
CA HIS A 257 4.24 2.91 8.24
C HIS A 257 4.13 3.77 9.51
N ALA A 258 5.20 3.83 10.32
CA ALA A 258 5.23 4.66 11.51
C ALA A 258 5.10 6.16 11.18
N GLY A 259 5.82 6.62 10.16
CA GLY A 259 5.77 8.01 9.69
C GLY A 259 4.39 8.38 9.13
N ASN A 260 3.68 7.45 8.47
CA ASN A 260 2.32 7.69 8.01
C ASN A 260 1.37 8.00 9.18
N TRP A 261 1.37 7.14 10.21
CA TRP A 261 0.56 7.38 11.41
C TRP A 261 1.02 8.61 12.21
N GLY A 262 2.33 8.85 12.25
CA GLY A 262 2.91 10.04 12.86
C GLY A 262 2.38 11.34 12.23
N ILE A 263 2.29 11.40 10.89
CA ILE A 263 1.74 12.58 10.19
C ILE A 263 0.26 12.77 10.48
N TRP A 264 -0.55 11.70 10.45
CA TRP A 264 -1.97 11.78 10.80
C TRP A 264 -2.17 12.30 12.22
N GLY A 265 -1.44 11.74 13.18
CA GLY A 265 -1.51 12.15 14.59
C GLY A 265 -1.02 13.59 14.80
N ALA A 266 0.18 13.91 14.31
CA ALA A 266 0.78 15.23 14.49
C ALA A 266 -0.09 16.34 13.85
N SER A 267 -0.57 16.13 12.62
CA SER A 267 -1.43 17.12 11.95
C SER A 267 -2.74 17.36 12.70
N LEU A 268 -3.42 16.31 13.16
CA LEU A 268 -4.67 16.46 13.91
C LEU A 268 -4.44 17.20 15.24
N VAL A 269 -3.41 16.81 16.00
CA VAL A 269 -3.10 17.45 17.28
C VAL A 269 -2.71 18.92 17.07
N SER A 270 -1.85 19.22 16.09
CA SER A 270 -1.48 20.60 15.78
C SER A 270 -2.67 21.43 15.30
N ALA A 271 -3.54 20.86 14.46
CA ALA A 271 -4.72 21.56 13.96
C ALA A 271 -5.73 21.88 15.07
N LEU A 272 -5.97 20.94 16.00
CA LEU A 272 -6.80 21.16 17.17
C LEU A 272 -6.20 22.23 18.08
N GLY A 273 -4.89 22.18 18.29
CA GLY A 273 -4.17 23.22 19.04
C GLY A 273 -4.34 24.60 18.40
N ILE A 274 -4.11 24.73 17.09
CA ILE A 274 -4.31 25.99 16.36
C ILE A 274 -5.77 26.45 16.44
N THR A 275 -6.73 25.54 16.29
CA THR A 275 -8.16 25.90 16.29
C THR A 275 -8.65 26.41 17.65
N TYR A 276 -8.11 25.86 18.74
CA TYR A 276 -8.55 26.18 20.09
C TYR A 276 -7.82 27.38 20.68
N PHE A 277 -6.50 27.48 20.44
CA PHE A 277 -5.66 28.52 21.03
C PHE A 277 -5.52 29.79 20.15
N LEU A 278 -5.84 29.70 18.86
CA LEU A 278 -5.86 30.81 17.90
C LEU A 278 -7.29 31.02 17.42
#